data_AF-A0A6P0R5E0-F1
#
_entry.id   AF-A0A6P0R5E0-F1
#
_cell.length_a   1.000
_cell.length_b   1.000
_cell.length_c   1.000
_cell.angle_alpha   90.00
_cell.angle_beta   90.00
_cell.angle_gamma   90.00
#
_symmetry.space_group_name_H-M   'P 1'
#
loop_
_entity.id
_entity.type
_entity.pdbx_description
1 polymer ?
#
loop_
_entity_poly.entity_id
_entity_poly.type
_entity_poly.pdbx_seq_one_letter_code
_entity_poly.pdbx_strand_id
1 'polypeptide(L)'
;MHTLLYLRLLTLVVGVSGADSKQFREVVQRLHSNTWNVASTILMQSILTAILTEAFYNFFHLRSLLQKFSIEKWMKRRNLTPIKQRMIVFQNSVGTGNGSNLYSLPYQQLCGQIANALRNQLESGEGDLLEIFAYNVPPENLEKLKNQNTQNLSEEEQSDLSRIKEQVLNQAEIGLDDLQITLADFLLKVDYAFSVLIAFLILEFLLTVPTRLAVGNYDYEIIFNISISTVSGLLAPTIRNLFVNILYKK
;
A
#
# COMPACT_ATOMS: atom_id res chain seq x y z
N MET A 1 -12.53 23.13 -18.49
CA MET A 1 -13.42 22.32 -17.62
C MET A 1 -12.71 21.81 -16.35
N HIS A 2 -11.42 21.47 -16.36
CA HIS A 2 -10.69 20.98 -15.17
C HIS A 2 -10.42 22.03 -14.08
N THR A 3 -10.28 23.31 -14.44
CA THR A 3 -10.06 24.41 -13.49
C THR A 3 -11.24 24.65 -12.54
N LEU A 4 -12.47 24.41 -13.01
CA LEU A 4 -13.72 24.52 -12.24
C LEU A 4 -13.86 23.41 -11.19
N LEU A 5 -13.26 22.25 -11.44
CA LEU A 5 -13.33 21.09 -10.55
C LEU A 5 -12.35 21.23 -9.38
N TYR A 6 -11.16 21.77 -9.62
CA TYR A 6 -10.21 22.18 -8.57
C TYR A 6 -10.76 23.31 -7.71
N LEU A 7 -11.42 24.30 -8.32
CA LEU A 7 -12.08 25.39 -7.58
C LEU A 7 -13.22 24.87 -6.70
N ARG A 8 -13.95 23.85 -7.17
CA ARG A 8 -15.02 23.17 -6.42
C ARG A 8 -14.50 22.34 -5.25
N LEU A 9 -13.37 21.65 -5.42
CA LEU A 9 -12.71 20.92 -4.34
C LEU A 9 -12.15 21.86 -3.27
N LEU A 10 -11.56 22.99 -3.66
CA LEU A 10 -11.12 24.04 -2.74
C LEU A 10 -12.31 24.70 -2.01
N THR A 11 -13.44 24.94 -2.70
CA THR A 11 -14.66 25.45 -2.03
C THR A 11 -15.30 24.42 -1.10
N LEU A 12 -15.18 23.12 -1.38
CA LEU A 12 -15.72 22.07 -0.52
C LEU A 12 -14.88 21.88 0.76
N VAL A 13 -13.55 22.00 0.66
CA VAL A 13 -12.64 21.90 1.82
C VAL A 13 -12.68 23.16 2.69
N VAL A 14 -12.93 24.34 2.09
CA VAL A 14 -13.02 25.63 2.78
C VAL A 14 -14.45 25.99 3.22
N GLY A 15 -15.45 25.22 2.79
CA GLY A 15 -16.88 25.48 2.97
C GLY A 15 -17.46 25.20 4.36
N VAL A 16 -16.67 25.34 5.43
CA VAL A 16 -17.17 25.26 6.82
C VAL A 16 -16.64 26.45 7.63
N SER A 17 -17.10 27.64 7.31
CA SER A 17 -17.43 28.70 8.28
C SER A 17 -17.90 29.93 7.51
N GLY A 18 -18.90 30.63 8.04
CA GLY A 18 -19.58 31.77 7.42
C GLY A 18 -18.69 33.01 7.27
N ALA A 19 -17.71 32.94 6.37
CA ALA A 19 -16.83 34.04 6.03
C ALA A 19 -17.50 35.03 5.07
N ASP A 20 -17.36 36.33 5.37
CA ASP A 20 -17.87 37.45 4.59
C ASP A 20 -17.57 37.31 3.09
N SER A 21 -18.64 37.33 2.28
CA SER A 21 -18.61 37.05 0.83
C SER A 21 -17.64 37.91 0.00
N LYS A 22 -17.22 39.08 0.51
CA LYS A 22 -16.24 39.96 -0.15
C LYS A 22 -14.80 39.47 -0.02
N GLN A 23 -14.39 39.05 1.17
CA GLN A 23 -13.02 38.58 1.42
C GLN A 23 -12.76 37.23 0.77
N PHE A 24 -13.76 36.34 0.78
CA PHE A 24 -13.70 35.09 0.02
C PHE A 24 -13.52 35.35 -1.48
N ARG A 25 -14.22 36.35 -2.04
CA ARG A 25 -14.10 36.74 -3.44
C ARG A 25 -12.72 37.31 -3.77
N GLU A 26 -12.10 38.05 -2.85
CA GLU A 26 -10.71 38.54 -2.98
C GLU A 26 -9.68 37.40 -2.95
N VAL A 27 -9.84 36.42 -2.06
CA VAL A 27 -8.99 35.21 -2.01
C VAL A 27 -9.09 34.45 -3.33
N VAL A 28 -10.31 34.22 -3.85
CA VAL A 28 -10.52 33.54 -5.14
C VAL A 28 -9.95 34.35 -6.30
N GLN A 29 -10.08 35.68 -6.32
CA GLN A 29 -9.50 36.53 -7.36
C GLN A 29 -7.97 36.51 -7.34
N ARG A 30 -7.34 36.54 -6.15
CA ARG A 30 -5.88 36.42 -6.01
C ARG A 30 -5.38 35.02 -6.35
N LEU A 31 -6.13 33.98 -6.00
CA LEU A 31 -5.86 32.61 -6.45
C LEU A 31 -5.91 32.54 -7.97
N HIS A 32 -6.89 33.19 -8.61
CA HIS A 32 -6.99 33.24 -10.05
C HIS A 32 -5.80 33.96 -10.69
N SER A 33 -5.38 35.11 -10.16
CA SER A 33 -4.21 35.86 -10.66
C SER A 33 -2.89 35.14 -10.39
N ASN A 34 -2.80 34.34 -9.33
CA ASN A 34 -1.60 33.59 -8.92
C ASN A 34 -1.71 32.08 -9.15
N THR A 35 -2.62 31.62 -10.01
CA THR A 35 -2.92 30.20 -10.20
C THR A 35 -1.66 29.39 -10.47
N TRP A 36 -0.75 29.94 -11.28
CA TRP A 36 0.53 29.30 -11.60
C TRP A 36 1.43 29.11 -10.38
N ASN A 37 1.54 30.11 -9.50
CA ASN A 37 2.36 30.04 -8.29
C ASN A 37 1.78 29.05 -7.27
N VAL A 38 0.45 28.97 -7.17
CA VAL A 38 -0.21 27.98 -6.30
C VAL A 38 0.00 26.57 -6.86
N ALA A 39 -0.20 26.39 -8.16
CA ALA A 39 -0.01 25.10 -8.82
C ALA A 39 1.45 24.61 -8.74
N SER A 40 2.43 25.50 -8.95
CA SER A 40 3.85 25.16 -8.83
C SER A 40 4.25 24.83 -7.39
N THR A 41 3.69 25.54 -6.41
CA THR A 41 3.91 25.25 -4.98
C THR A 41 3.36 23.88 -4.59
N ILE A 42 2.12 23.57 -5.00
CA ILE A 42 1.51 22.25 -4.78
C ILE A 42 2.39 21.16 -5.43
N LEU A 43 2.81 21.37 -6.68
CA LEU A 43 3.65 20.40 -7.39
C LEU A 43 4.99 20.17 -6.68
N MET A 44 5.67 21.24 -6.29
CA MET A 44 6.97 21.18 -5.62
C MET A 44 6.87 20.52 -4.25
N GLN A 45 5.84 20.86 -3.45
CA GLN A 45 5.60 20.23 -2.15
C GLN A 45 5.21 18.76 -2.31
N SER A 46 4.42 18.41 -3.33
CA SER A 46 4.06 17.02 -3.61
C SER A 46 5.27 16.17 -4.01
N ILE A 47 6.19 16.72 -4.82
CA ILE A 47 7.46 16.06 -5.18
C ILE A 47 8.33 15.87 -3.95
N LEU A 48 8.51 16.91 -3.13
CA LEU A 48 9.32 16.84 -1.92
C LEU A 48 8.74 15.83 -0.91
N THR A 49 7.42 15.83 -0.74
CA THR A 49 6.70 14.85 0.08
C THR A 49 6.94 13.44 -0.44
N ALA A 50 6.82 13.21 -1.76
CA ALA A 50 7.08 11.90 -2.37
C ALA A 50 8.51 11.40 -2.11
N ILE A 51 9.51 12.28 -2.25
CA ILE A 51 10.93 11.95 -2.02
C ILE A 51 11.17 11.63 -0.54
N LEU A 52 10.69 12.47 0.37
CA LEU A 52 10.87 12.27 1.81
C LEU A 52 10.15 11.01 2.27
N THR A 53 8.91 10.79 1.83
CA THR A 53 8.15 9.57 2.13
C THR A 53 8.92 8.32 1.70
N GLU A 54 9.47 8.28 0.48
CA GLU A 54 10.27 7.15 0.01
C GLU A 54 11.57 6.99 0.80
N ALA A 55 12.24 8.09 1.15
CA ALA A 55 13.41 8.08 2.02
C ALA A 55 13.07 7.48 3.40
N PHE A 56 11.96 7.89 4.03
CA PHE A 56 11.50 7.34 5.30
C PHE A 56 11.22 5.83 5.21
N TYR A 57 10.56 5.38 4.15
CA TYR A 57 10.31 3.94 3.94
C TYR A 57 11.60 3.13 3.84
N ASN A 58 12.61 3.67 3.15
CA ASN A 58 13.87 2.98 2.90
C ASN A 58 14.86 3.05 4.09
N PHE A 59 15.02 4.22 4.72
CA PHE A 59 15.94 4.39 5.85
C PHE A 59 15.48 3.66 7.12
N PHE A 60 14.18 3.70 7.43
CA PHE A 60 13.66 3.13 8.68
C PHE A 60 13.14 1.70 8.53
N HIS A 61 13.34 1.06 7.37
CA HIS A 61 12.78 -0.27 7.06
C HIS A 61 11.26 -0.34 7.31
N LEU A 62 10.57 0.81 7.22
CA LEU A 62 9.16 0.95 7.60
C LEU A 62 8.27 0.06 6.72
N ARG A 63 8.67 -0.14 5.46
CA ARG A 63 8.01 -1.03 4.49
C ARG A 63 7.94 -2.46 5.03
N SER A 64 9.05 -2.98 5.56
CA SER A 64 9.13 -4.34 6.11
C SER A 64 8.22 -4.52 7.32
N LEU A 65 8.24 -3.55 8.24
CA LEU A 65 7.37 -3.57 9.42
C LEU A 65 5.89 -3.54 9.05
N LEU A 66 5.50 -2.67 8.11
CA LEU A 66 4.12 -2.52 7.67
C LEU A 66 3.61 -3.73 6.92
N GLN A 67 4.42 -4.32 6.05
CA GLN A 67 4.07 -5.56 5.34
C GLN A 67 3.90 -6.72 6.32
N LYS A 68 4.84 -6.90 7.26
CA LYS A 68 4.73 -7.92 8.29
C LYS A 68 3.46 -7.75 9.13
N PHE A 69 3.19 -6.53 9.59
CA PHE A 69 1.98 -6.21 10.35
C PHE A 69 0.70 -6.49 9.54
N SER A 70 0.68 -6.15 8.25
CA SER A 70 -0.46 -6.42 7.37
C SER A 70 -0.72 -7.92 7.22
N ILE A 71 0.33 -8.72 7.05
CA ILE A 71 0.23 -10.18 6.96
C ILE A 71 -0.26 -10.77 8.29
N GLU A 72 0.23 -10.29 9.44
CA GLU A 72 -0.29 -10.71 10.75
C GLU A 72 -1.78 -10.41 10.89
N LYS A 73 -2.22 -9.22 10.44
CA LYS A 73 -3.64 -8.83 10.45
C LYS A 73 -4.48 -9.68 9.50
N TRP A 74 -3.92 -10.07 8.35
CA TRP A 74 -4.56 -10.98 7.41
C TRP A 74 -4.72 -12.38 8.01
N MET A 75 -3.66 -12.95 8.60
CA MET A 75 -3.70 -14.25 9.28
C MET A 75 -4.70 -14.26 10.45
N LYS A 76 -4.77 -13.18 11.23
CA LYS A 76 -5.78 -12.98 12.28
C LYS A 76 -7.20 -13.04 11.74
N ARG A 77 -7.48 -12.34 10.63
CA ARG A 77 -8.80 -12.34 9.98
C ARG A 77 -9.22 -13.72 9.50
N ARG A 78 -8.27 -14.56 9.10
CA ARG A 78 -8.50 -15.95 8.67
C ARG A 78 -8.51 -16.96 9.82
N ASN A 79 -8.43 -16.53 11.07
CA ASN A 79 -8.36 -17.40 12.25
C ASN A 79 -7.20 -18.44 12.19
N LEU A 80 -6.11 -18.11 11.50
CA LEU A 80 -4.94 -18.97 11.39
C LEU A 80 -4.15 -18.95 12.70
N THR A 81 -4.52 -19.82 13.63
CA THR A 81 -3.87 -19.95 14.94
C THR A 81 -3.01 -21.21 15.01
N PRO A 82 -1.85 -21.16 15.68
CA PRO A 82 -1.21 -19.99 16.30
C PRO A 82 -0.42 -19.12 15.29
N ILE A 83 -0.71 -17.81 15.25
CA ILE A 83 -0.18 -16.86 14.26
C ILE A 83 1.36 -16.78 14.28
N LYS A 84 1.99 -16.83 15.46
CA LYS A 84 3.45 -16.75 15.58
C LYS A 84 4.14 -17.91 14.85
N GLN A 85 3.62 -19.12 14.99
CA GLN A 85 4.19 -20.29 14.32
C GLN A 85 3.92 -20.23 12.81
N ARG A 86 2.69 -19.86 12.41
CA ARG A 86 2.34 -19.69 10.98
C ARG A 86 3.17 -18.62 10.30
N MET A 87 3.55 -17.55 11.01
CA MET A 87 4.45 -16.53 10.49
C MET A 87 5.88 -17.03 10.30
N ILE A 88 6.39 -17.86 11.22
CA ILE A 88 7.72 -18.50 11.08
C ILE A 88 7.72 -19.43 9.88
N VAL A 89 6.69 -20.27 9.77
CA VAL A 89 6.48 -21.17 8.62
C VAL A 89 6.45 -20.37 7.32
N PHE A 90 5.65 -19.30 7.26
CA PHE A 90 5.56 -18.42 6.11
C PHE A 90 6.92 -17.82 5.72
N GLN A 91 7.66 -17.27 6.68
CA GLN A 91 8.99 -16.69 6.43
C GLN A 91 9.99 -17.73 5.93
N ASN A 92 10.02 -18.91 6.54
CA ASN A 92 10.93 -19.98 6.16
C ASN A 92 10.58 -20.60 4.80
N SER A 93 9.30 -20.61 4.44
CA SER A 93 8.81 -21.22 3.19
C SER A 93 8.98 -20.30 1.98
N VAL A 94 8.87 -18.99 2.19
CA VAL A 94 8.96 -17.99 1.11
C VAL A 94 10.37 -17.38 1.06
N GLY A 95 11.07 -17.30 2.19
CA GLY A 95 12.41 -16.76 2.29
C GLY A 95 13.45 -17.67 1.64
N THR A 96 14.36 -17.08 0.85
CA THR A 96 15.35 -17.81 0.04
C THR A 96 16.55 -18.38 0.83
N GLY A 97 16.38 -18.74 2.11
CA GLY A 97 17.45 -19.26 2.98
C GLY A 97 18.56 -18.26 3.33
N ASN A 98 18.65 -17.13 2.63
CA ASN A 98 19.74 -16.15 2.76
C ASN A 98 19.34 -14.89 3.56
N GLY A 99 18.56 -15.03 4.65
CA GLY A 99 18.31 -13.94 5.61
C GLY A 99 17.82 -12.59 5.04
N SER A 100 17.46 -12.55 3.76
CA SER A 100 17.03 -11.35 3.06
C SER A 100 15.67 -11.00 3.61
N ASN A 101 15.50 -9.74 3.97
CA ASN A 101 14.31 -9.25 4.64
C ASN A 101 13.14 -9.41 3.66
N LEU A 102 12.43 -10.55 3.67
CA LEU A 102 11.35 -10.90 2.73
C LEU A 102 10.38 -9.73 2.49
N TYR A 103 10.12 -8.98 3.55
CA TYR A 103 9.21 -7.84 3.59
C TYR A 103 9.81 -6.51 3.11
N SER A 104 11.09 -6.46 2.75
CA SER A 104 11.70 -5.27 2.13
C SER A 104 11.32 -5.11 0.67
N LEU A 105 10.87 -6.18 0.03
CA LEU A 105 10.46 -6.18 -1.38
C LEU A 105 9.16 -5.37 -1.58
N PRO A 106 8.95 -4.77 -2.76
CA PRO A 106 7.63 -4.30 -3.17
C PRO A 106 6.59 -5.42 -3.03
N TYR A 107 5.38 -5.09 -2.56
CA TYR A 107 4.38 -6.13 -2.24
C TYR A 107 4.01 -7.00 -3.46
N GLN A 108 4.09 -6.47 -4.67
CA GLN A 108 3.86 -7.26 -5.89
C GLN A 108 4.93 -8.36 -6.08
N GLN A 109 6.19 -8.03 -5.80
CA GLN A 109 7.29 -9.00 -5.85
C GLN A 109 7.15 -10.02 -4.72
N LEU A 110 6.73 -9.58 -3.53
CA LEU A 110 6.42 -10.47 -2.42
C LEU A 110 5.31 -11.46 -2.79
N CYS A 111 4.18 -10.98 -3.34
CA CYS A 111 3.10 -11.86 -3.80
C CYS A 111 3.57 -12.81 -4.91
N GLY A 112 4.42 -12.37 -5.84
CA GLY A 112 5.02 -13.24 -6.84
C GLY A 112 5.91 -14.34 -6.25
N GLN A 113 6.70 -14.03 -5.21
CA GLN A 113 7.49 -15.04 -4.50
C GLN A 113 6.62 -16.05 -3.76
N ILE A 114 5.53 -15.58 -3.12
CA ILE A 114 4.55 -16.46 -2.46
C ILE A 114 3.89 -17.37 -3.50
N ALA A 115 3.46 -16.84 -4.64
CA ALA A 115 2.85 -17.61 -5.72
C ALA A 115 3.79 -18.73 -6.21
N ASN A 116 5.06 -18.40 -6.42
CA ASN A 116 6.06 -19.37 -6.84
C ASN A 116 6.31 -20.43 -5.75
N ALA A 117 6.39 -20.03 -4.48
CA ALA A 117 6.54 -20.95 -3.37
C ALA A 117 5.33 -21.91 -3.26
N LEU A 118 4.09 -21.40 -3.40
CA LEU A 118 2.87 -22.21 -3.39
C LEU A 118 2.86 -23.24 -4.52
N ARG A 119 3.23 -22.84 -5.74
CA ARG A 119 3.33 -23.77 -6.89
C ARG A 119 4.38 -24.85 -6.65
N ASN A 120 5.57 -24.47 -6.18
CA ASN A 120 6.64 -25.42 -5.87
C ASN A 120 6.21 -26.43 -4.79
N GLN A 121 5.49 -25.99 -3.75
CA GLN A 121 4.99 -26.88 -2.69
C GLN A 121 3.85 -27.78 -3.19
N LEU A 122 3.01 -27.31 -4.11
CA LEU A 122 1.96 -28.14 -4.71
C LEU A 122 2.55 -29.25 -5.60
N GLU A 123 3.61 -28.92 -6.36
CA GLU A 123 4.30 -29.88 -7.22
C GLU A 123 5.12 -30.89 -6.42
N SER A 124 5.88 -30.43 -5.43
CA SER A 124 6.66 -31.31 -4.56
C SER A 124 5.81 -32.10 -3.57
N GLY A 125 4.62 -31.60 -3.21
CA GLY A 125 3.78 -32.17 -2.14
C GLY A 125 4.29 -31.83 -0.74
N GLU A 126 5.45 -31.20 -0.63
CA GLU A 126 6.04 -30.85 0.65
C GLU A 126 5.84 -29.37 0.93
N GLY A 127 5.25 -29.07 2.09
CA GLY A 127 5.36 -27.75 2.69
C GLY A 127 4.10 -27.25 3.40
N ASP A 128 4.36 -26.44 4.42
CA ASP A 128 3.35 -25.97 5.36
C ASP A 128 2.75 -24.61 4.95
N LEU A 129 3.15 -24.07 3.78
CA LEU A 129 2.57 -22.85 3.22
C LEU A 129 1.18 -23.13 2.64
N LEU A 130 0.95 -24.31 2.07
CA LEU A 130 -0.37 -24.73 1.58
C LEU A 130 -1.40 -24.75 2.71
N GLU A 131 -1.02 -25.12 3.94
CA GLU A 131 -1.92 -25.06 5.10
C GLU A 131 -2.34 -23.63 5.48
N ILE A 132 -1.52 -22.64 5.16
CA ILE A 132 -1.80 -21.22 5.42
C ILE A 132 -2.76 -20.66 4.36
N PHE A 133 -2.53 -21.02 3.09
CA PHE A 133 -3.24 -20.43 1.96
C PHE A 133 -4.51 -21.20 1.58
N ALA A 134 -4.48 -22.53 1.64
CA ALA A 134 -5.59 -23.43 1.35
C ALA A 134 -6.33 -23.87 2.62
N TYR A 135 -6.51 -22.96 3.59
CA TYR A 135 -7.04 -23.29 4.93
C TYR A 135 -8.48 -23.83 4.94
N ASN A 136 -9.26 -23.58 3.88
CA ASN A 136 -10.61 -24.12 3.73
C ASN A 136 -10.64 -25.53 3.14
N VAL A 137 -9.50 -26.04 2.66
CA VAL A 137 -9.40 -27.40 2.15
C VAL A 137 -9.38 -28.37 3.33
N PRO A 138 -10.10 -29.51 3.25
CA PRO A 138 -10.04 -30.54 4.27
C PRO A 138 -8.59 -30.99 4.54
N PRO A 139 -8.18 -31.17 5.81
CA PRO A 139 -6.82 -31.58 6.14
C PRO A 139 -6.43 -32.92 5.49
N GLU A 140 -7.39 -33.83 5.33
CA GLU A 140 -7.21 -35.11 4.64
C GLU A 140 -6.70 -34.94 3.19
N ASN A 141 -7.17 -33.90 2.49
CA ASN A 141 -6.74 -33.63 1.12
C ASN A 141 -5.31 -33.07 1.08
N LEU A 142 -4.94 -32.27 2.08
CA LEU A 142 -3.57 -31.78 2.24
C LEU A 142 -2.61 -32.92 2.62
N GLU A 143 -3.04 -33.87 3.46
CA GLU A 143 -2.26 -35.07 3.79
C GLU A 143 -2.07 -36.00 2.60
N LYS A 144 -3.11 -36.22 1.79
CA LYS A 144 -3.00 -36.98 0.53
C LYS A 144 -1.99 -36.36 -0.43
N LEU A 145 -1.95 -35.03 -0.50
CA LEU A 145 -0.93 -34.30 -1.26
C LEU A 145 0.47 -34.48 -0.71
N LYS A 146 0.64 -34.43 0.61
CA LYS A 146 1.93 -34.67 1.28
C LYS A 146 2.47 -36.08 1.03
N ASN A 147 1.59 -37.06 0.92
CA ASN A 147 1.96 -38.47 0.73
C ASN A 147 2.14 -38.87 -0.75
N GLN A 148 1.96 -37.95 -1.71
CA GLN A 148 1.95 -38.28 -3.15
C GLN A 148 3.24 -38.91 -3.68
N ASN A 149 4.40 -38.54 -3.13
CA ASN A 149 5.71 -39.07 -3.55
C ASN A 149 6.05 -40.42 -2.90
N THR A 150 5.27 -40.85 -1.91
CA THR A 150 5.52 -42.08 -1.13
C THR A 150 4.67 -43.25 -1.64
N GLN A 151 3.69 -43.01 -2.51
CA GLN A 151 2.71 -44.00 -2.93
C GLN A 151 2.83 -44.32 -4.42
N ASN A 152 2.89 -45.62 -4.75
CA ASN A 152 2.63 -46.10 -6.11
C ASN A 152 1.13 -46.04 -6.34
N LEU A 153 0.65 -44.88 -6.81
CA LEU A 153 -0.77 -44.61 -7.02
C LEU A 153 -1.29 -45.33 -8.26
N SER A 154 -2.45 -45.96 -8.12
CA SER A 154 -3.24 -46.48 -9.24
C SER A 154 -3.79 -45.35 -10.13
N GLU A 155 -4.27 -45.66 -11.33
CA GLU A 155 -4.82 -44.66 -12.27
C GLU A 155 -6.01 -43.89 -11.68
N GLU A 156 -6.87 -44.55 -10.89
CA GLU A 156 -7.99 -43.89 -10.18
C GLU A 156 -7.48 -42.93 -9.10
N GLU A 157 -6.46 -43.32 -8.33
CA GLU A 157 -5.85 -42.47 -7.31
C GLU A 157 -5.09 -41.29 -7.91
N GLN A 158 -4.50 -41.43 -9.10
CA GLN A 158 -3.89 -40.33 -9.84
C GLN A 158 -4.92 -39.31 -10.32
N SER A 159 -6.09 -39.76 -10.76
CA SER A 159 -7.21 -38.89 -11.14
C SER A 159 -7.74 -38.11 -9.92
N ASP A 160 -7.93 -38.80 -8.78
CA ASP A 160 -8.37 -38.16 -7.54
C ASP A 160 -7.33 -37.17 -7.00
N LEU A 161 -6.04 -37.50 -7.05
CA LEU A 161 -4.95 -36.60 -6.66
C LEU A 161 -4.92 -35.35 -7.56
N SER A 162 -5.17 -35.50 -8.86
CA SER A 162 -5.24 -34.38 -9.80
C SER A 162 -6.38 -33.43 -9.44
N ARG A 163 -7.55 -33.96 -9.08
CA ARG A 163 -8.69 -33.15 -8.60
C ARG A 163 -8.38 -32.46 -7.27
N ILE A 164 -7.70 -33.14 -6.35
CA ILE A 164 -7.28 -32.55 -5.06
C ILE A 164 -6.26 -31.43 -5.30
N LYS A 165 -5.31 -31.61 -6.22
CA LYS A 165 -4.35 -30.56 -6.62
C LYS A 165 -5.04 -29.32 -7.12
N GLU A 166 -6.03 -29.48 -8.01
CA GLU A 166 -6.81 -28.36 -8.54
C GLU A 166 -7.59 -27.63 -7.44
N GLN A 167 -8.22 -28.38 -6.52
CA GLN A 167 -8.93 -27.78 -5.38
C GLN A 167 -8.00 -26.99 -4.45
N VAL A 168 -6.82 -27.55 -4.13
CA VAL A 168 -5.83 -26.88 -3.29
C VAL A 168 -5.25 -25.66 -3.98
N LEU A 169 -4.94 -25.76 -5.28
CA LEU A 169 -4.47 -24.64 -6.09
C LEU A 169 -5.48 -23.50 -6.08
N ASN A 170 -6.74 -23.79 -6.39
CA ASN A 170 -7.81 -22.79 -6.43
C ASN A 170 -7.97 -22.09 -5.07
N GLN A 171 -7.95 -22.84 -3.96
CA GLN A 171 -8.04 -22.24 -2.62
C GLN A 171 -6.79 -21.43 -2.27
N ALA A 172 -5.60 -21.90 -2.66
CA ALA A 172 -4.36 -21.17 -2.44
C ALA A 172 -4.31 -19.87 -3.25
N GLU A 173 -4.82 -19.85 -4.49
CA GLU A 173 -4.96 -18.66 -5.32
C GLU A 173 -5.94 -17.65 -4.71
N ILE A 174 -7.12 -18.09 -4.25
CA ILE A 174 -8.05 -17.24 -3.48
C ILE A 174 -7.36 -16.70 -2.21
N GLY A 175 -6.52 -17.52 -1.58
CA GLY A 175 -5.69 -17.12 -0.46
C GLY A 175 -4.74 -15.98 -0.77
N LEU A 176 -4.03 -16.12 -1.89
CA LEU A 176 -3.05 -15.16 -2.38
C LEU A 176 -3.70 -13.85 -2.83
N ASP A 177 -4.83 -13.92 -3.53
CA ASP A 177 -5.56 -12.75 -4.00
C ASP A 177 -6.07 -11.90 -2.83
N ASP A 178 -6.65 -12.54 -1.82
CA ASP A 178 -7.10 -11.86 -0.59
C ASP A 178 -5.94 -11.21 0.18
N LEU A 179 -4.78 -11.89 0.22
CA LEU A 179 -3.58 -11.30 0.80
C LEU A 179 -3.10 -10.09 -0.01
N GLN A 180 -3.09 -10.18 -1.34
CA GLN A 180 -2.69 -9.10 -2.24
C GLN A 180 -3.61 -7.88 -2.09
N ILE A 181 -4.92 -8.09 -2.05
CA ILE A 181 -5.91 -7.03 -1.80
C ILE A 181 -5.68 -6.40 -0.43
N THR A 182 -5.48 -7.22 0.60
CA THR A 182 -5.24 -6.75 1.96
C THR A 182 -3.96 -5.91 2.07
N LEU A 183 -2.87 -6.35 1.43
CA LEU A 183 -1.61 -5.60 1.37
C LEU A 183 -1.77 -4.30 0.60
N ALA A 184 -2.42 -4.34 -0.57
CA ALA A 184 -2.64 -3.17 -1.41
C ALA A 184 -3.48 -2.10 -0.67
N ASP A 185 -4.62 -2.49 -0.11
CA ASP A 185 -5.51 -1.56 0.63
C ASP A 185 -4.82 -0.98 1.87
N PHE A 186 -4.13 -1.82 2.65
CA PHE A 186 -3.43 -1.36 3.85
C PHE A 186 -2.29 -0.39 3.52
N LEU A 187 -1.40 -0.77 2.60
CA LEU A 187 -0.26 0.06 2.22
C LEU A 187 -0.73 1.36 1.57
N LEU A 188 -1.77 1.33 0.74
CA LEU A 188 -2.34 2.53 0.14
C LEU A 188 -2.82 3.52 1.22
N LYS A 189 -3.60 3.03 2.19
CA LYS A 189 -4.12 3.87 3.29
C LYS A 189 -3.00 4.47 4.14
N VAL A 190 -2.03 3.65 4.53
CA VAL A 190 -0.88 4.10 5.32
C VAL A 190 -0.09 5.15 4.53
N ASP A 191 0.10 4.92 3.23
CA ASP A 191 0.88 5.81 2.40
C ASP A 191 0.25 7.18 2.19
N TYR A 192 -1.07 7.24 2.00
CA TYR A 192 -1.80 8.50 1.97
C TYR A 192 -1.73 9.23 3.31
N ALA A 193 -1.99 8.53 4.43
CA ALA A 193 -1.96 9.13 5.76
C ALA A 193 -0.57 9.69 6.10
N PHE A 194 0.48 8.92 5.80
CA PHE A 194 1.86 9.31 6.06
C PHE A 194 2.32 10.45 5.14
N SER A 195 1.93 10.43 3.86
CA SER A 195 2.25 11.51 2.93
C SER A 195 1.57 12.82 3.30
N VAL A 196 0.30 12.78 3.76
CA VAL A 196 -0.37 13.96 4.30
C VAL A 196 0.37 14.50 5.53
N LEU A 197 0.75 13.63 6.46
CA LEU A 197 1.51 14.03 7.65
C LEU A 197 2.86 14.67 7.29
N ILE A 198 3.62 14.09 6.37
CA ILE A 198 4.88 14.67 5.89
C ILE A 198 4.65 16.01 5.20
N ALA A 199 3.58 16.14 4.39
CA ALA A 199 3.27 17.41 3.73
C ALA A 199 2.99 18.52 4.74
N PHE A 200 2.31 18.22 5.86
CA PHE A 200 2.13 19.15 6.97
C PHE A 200 3.45 19.50 7.67
N LEU A 201 4.32 18.52 7.91
CA LEU A 201 5.64 18.78 8.52
C LEU A 201 6.54 19.66 7.63
N ILE A 202 6.52 19.43 6.31
CA ILE A 202 7.22 20.28 5.34
C ILE A 202 6.68 21.70 5.41
N LEU A 203 5.35 21.86 5.44
CA LEU A 203 4.73 23.17 5.50
C LEU A 203 5.08 23.90 6.80
N GLU A 204 4.95 23.26 7.96
CA GLU A 204 5.37 23.80 9.26
C GLU A 204 6.82 24.28 9.21
N PHE A 205 7.72 23.46 8.65
CA PHE A 205 9.12 23.85 8.48
C PHE A 205 9.29 25.03 7.50
N LEU A 206 8.56 25.05 6.39
CA LEU A 206 8.64 26.14 5.40
C LEU A 206 7.97 27.43 5.88
N LEU A 207 6.99 27.38 6.77
CA LEU A 207 6.35 28.56 7.38
C LEU A 207 7.24 29.24 8.42
N THR A 208 8.25 28.54 8.96
CA THR A 208 9.33 29.20 9.70
C THR A 208 10.25 30.05 8.81
N VAL A 209 10.13 29.90 7.48
CA VAL A 209 10.79 30.74 6.48
C VAL A 209 9.77 31.78 5.98
N PRO A 210 10.04 33.09 6.03
CA PRO A 210 9.08 34.11 5.62
C PRO A 210 8.75 33.96 4.13
N THR A 211 7.55 33.48 3.82
CA THR A 211 7.07 33.29 2.45
C THR A 211 6.31 34.53 1.96
N ARG A 212 6.58 34.96 0.72
CA ARG A 212 5.97 36.14 0.08
C ARG A 212 4.48 36.00 -0.25
N LEU A 213 3.84 34.91 0.18
CA LEU A 213 2.44 34.59 -0.08
C LEU A 213 1.49 35.04 1.03
N ALA A 214 1.98 35.80 2.01
CA ALA A 214 1.19 36.33 3.12
C ALA A 214 -0.06 37.08 2.60
N VAL A 215 -1.22 36.44 2.75
CA VAL A 215 -2.53 37.03 2.55
C VAL A 215 -2.85 37.66 3.89
N GLY A 216 -2.51 38.95 4.10
CA GLY A 216 -2.43 39.66 5.38
C GLY A 216 -3.61 39.64 6.39
N ASN A 217 -4.45 38.61 6.38
CA ASN A 217 -5.38 38.17 7.40
C ASN A 217 -5.06 36.71 7.81
N TYR A 218 -4.61 36.52 9.04
CA TYR A 218 -4.00 35.31 9.59
C TYR A 218 -4.85 34.02 9.42
N ASP A 219 -6.17 34.13 9.58
CA ASP A 219 -7.07 32.97 9.49
C ASP A 219 -7.16 32.37 8.08
N TYR A 220 -7.08 33.21 7.05
CA TYR A 220 -7.12 32.74 5.66
C TYR A 220 -5.79 32.13 5.21
N GLU A 221 -4.66 32.59 5.74
CA GLU A 221 -3.36 31.98 5.51
C GLU A 221 -3.31 30.55 6.07
N ILE A 222 -3.86 30.35 7.27
CA ILE A 222 -3.95 29.02 7.88
C ILE A 222 -4.78 28.08 6.99
N ILE A 223 -5.97 28.50 6.57
CA ILE A 223 -6.85 27.68 5.71
C ILE A 223 -6.19 27.36 4.38
N PHE A 224 -5.53 28.34 3.77
CA PHE A 224 -4.82 28.17 2.50
C PHE A 224 -3.65 27.19 2.62
N ASN A 225 -2.85 27.30 3.69
CA ASN A 225 -1.73 26.43 3.98
C ASN A 225 -2.19 24.98 4.25
N ILE A 226 -3.23 24.78 5.05
CA ILE A 226 -3.86 23.47 5.29
C ILE A 226 -4.33 22.85 3.97
N SER A 227 -4.96 23.65 3.10
CA SER A 227 -5.47 23.19 1.82
C SER A 227 -4.35 22.74 0.89
N ILE A 228 -3.28 23.54 0.75
CA ILE A 228 -2.11 23.19 -0.06
C ILE A 228 -1.46 21.90 0.45
N SER A 229 -1.28 21.76 1.77
CA SER A 229 -0.62 20.59 2.35
C SER A 229 -1.45 19.33 2.19
N THR A 230 -2.77 19.43 2.37
CA THR A 230 -3.70 18.31 2.15
C THR A 230 -3.67 17.87 0.69
N VAL A 231 -3.80 18.81 -0.26
CA VAL A 231 -3.76 18.49 -1.70
C VAL A 231 -2.39 17.92 -2.09
N SER A 232 -1.30 18.48 -1.58
CA SER A 232 0.05 18.01 -1.89
C SER A 232 0.32 16.61 -1.33
N GLY A 233 -0.12 16.34 -0.10
CA GLY A 233 -0.03 15.03 0.53
C GLY A 233 -0.86 13.97 -0.19
N LEU A 234 -2.03 14.34 -0.73
CA LEU A 234 -2.86 13.45 -1.55
C LEU A 234 -2.25 13.20 -2.95
N LEU A 235 -1.52 14.15 -3.52
CA LEU A 235 -0.87 13.99 -4.82
C LEU A 235 0.47 13.24 -4.72
N ALA A 236 1.13 13.26 -3.56
CA ALA A 236 2.45 12.68 -3.37
C ALA A 236 2.54 11.17 -3.68
N PRO A 237 1.61 10.29 -3.25
CA PRO A 237 1.62 8.88 -3.65
C PRO A 237 1.55 8.67 -5.17
N THR A 238 0.73 9.46 -5.87
CA THR A 238 0.60 9.40 -7.33
C THR A 238 1.89 9.82 -8.03
N ILE A 239 2.51 10.92 -7.58
CA ILE A 239 3.79 11.39 -8.11
C ILE A 239 4.90 10.37 -7.84
N ARG A 240 4.94 9.79 -6.63
CA ARG A 240 5.91 8.73 -6.31
C ARG A 240 5.75 7.52 -7.22
N ASN A 241 4.52 7.06 -7.45
CA ASN A 241 4.26 5.95 -8.36
C ASN A 241 4.67 6.27 -9.81
N LEU A 242 4.48 7.51 -10.26
CA LEU A 242 5.01 7.97 -11.55
C LEU A 242 6.53 7.90 -11.60
N PHE A 243 7.24 8.40 -10.58
CA PHE A 243 8.70 8.32 -10.50
C PHE A 243 9.20 6.88 -10.50
N VAL A 244 8.59 6.00 -9.71
CA VAL A 244 8.94 4.57 -9.69
C VAL A 244 8.72 3.93 -11.06
N ASN A 245 7.58 4.19 -11.71
CA ASN A 245 7.30 3.65 -13.03
C ASN A 245 8.24 4.19 -14.14
N ILE A 246 8.71 5.42 -14.02
CA ILE A 246 9.65 6.02 -14.97
C ILE A 246 11.08 5.53 -14.72
N LEU A 247 11.51 5.43 -13.46
CA LEU A 247 12.87 5.05 -13.09
C LEU A 247 13.13 3.54 -13.18
N TYR A 248 12.10 2.71 -12.95
CA TYR A 248 12.23 1.25 -12.91
C TYR A 248 11.60 0.53 -14.12
N LYS A 249 11.07 1.24 -15.12
CA LYS A 249 10.89 0.69 -16.47
C LYS A 249 12.26 0.60 -17.17
N LYS A 250 13.00 -0.45 -16.86
CA LYS A 250 14.08 -0.99 -17.70
C LYS A 250 13.75 -2.44 -18.01
#